data_AF-A0A7S3NGJ7-F1
#
_entry.id   AF-A0A7S3NGJ7-F1
#
_cell.length_a   1.000
_cell.length_b   1.000
_cell.length_c   1.000
_cell.angle_alpha   90.00
_cell.angle_beta   90.00
_cell.angle_gamma   90.00
#
_symmetry.space_group_name_H-M   'P 1'
#
loop_
_entity.id
_entity.type
_entity.pdbx_description
1 polymer ?
#
loop_
_entity_poly.entity_id
_entity_poly.type
_entity_poly.pdbx_seq_one_letter_code
_entity_poly.pdbx_strand_id
1 'polypeptide(L)'
;EEKDEEEEDEDEDDDEDENEDEDTDGDSSDEVITRSVQSSFEIEGIEIEDALANEGVFIEAVAEFADVDESQVSVLIEVEDRRRLESGYLRRRLEDTKLIVKFSILLEESESSIVEYGEALERIGKKAISEALLNAASASGVASIFEDIDVNSGVQDVDIEEPAEDEDSDEGSNDIDEDSEEDEEEDDQDDTDEPEDEDEDKEEEDEEEDEDTEEPEPTNPPDTICNDDSTSWYKKGDTSKNCIWVGEFIVRCGVKGEDKVLAYEACPCACVDYDDSDADEDSNEGTDEDNDEDSDAGDCVDSTTWYKKGDTSKSCSWVLEYAEKRCNVRGFDRVLASYACPNACDAPCLDDTNWYKKGDTQKNCAWVSTYPQKRCFVIGEDDTKGYESCPNACDGIDTD
;
A
#
# COMPACT_ATOMS: atom_id res chain seq x y z
N GLU A 1 -76.47 24.81 -35.86
CA GLU A 1 -76.46 25.17 -37.29
C GLU A 1 -76.94 23.96 -38.09
N GLU A 2 -76.86 24.04 -39.41
CA GLU A 2 -77.19 23.03 -40.42
C GLU A 2 -75.90 22.84 -41.26
N LYS A 3 -75.81 21.76 -42.09
CA LYS A 3 -74.78 21.54 -43.13
C LYS A 3 -73.40 21.07 -42.67
N ASP A 4 -72.58 20.37 -43.46
CA ASP A 4 -72.70 19.49 -44.68
C ASP A 4 -71.37 18.66 -44.66
N GLU A 5 -71.25 17.40 -45.09
CA GLU A 5 -71.16 16.86 -46.46
C GLU A 5 -70.03 17.45 -47.35
N GLU A 6 -68.96 16.66 -47.56
CA GLU A 6 -67.96 16.62 -48.67
C GLU A 6 -66.89 15.56 -48.22
N GLU A 7 -66.64 14.39 -48.84
CA GLU A 7 -66.84 13.84 -50.21
C GLU A 7 -65.76 14.26 -51.25
N GLU A 8 -65.61 13.47 -52.33
CA GLU A 8 -64.51 13.43 -53.34
C GLU A 8 -63.11 13.10 -52.76
N ASP A 9 -62.20 12.33 -53.38
CA ASP A 9 -62.18 10.98 -54.05
C ASP A 9 -60.66 10.56 -54.06
N GLU A 10 -60.08 9.47 -54.60
CA GLU A 10 -60.42 8.37 -55.54
C GLU A 10 -59.55 7.10 -55.15
N ASP A 11 -59.55 5.98 -55.89
CA ASP A 11 -58.70 4.78 -55.65
C ASP A 11 -57.27 4.89 -56.27
N GLU A 12 -56.29 4.07 -55.83
CA GLU A 12 -55.21 3.57 -56.72
C GLU A 12 -54.57 2.25 -56.19
N ASP A 13 -54.28 1.32 -57.11
CA ASP A 13 -53.60 0.03 -56.84
C ASP A 13 -52.06 0.22 -56.69
N ASP A 14 -51.36 -0.70 -56.02
CA ASP A 14 -50.01 -1.14 -56.44
C ASP A 14 -49.58 -2.46 -55.74
N ASP A 15 -49.16 -3.43 -56.57
CA ASP A 15 -48.32 -4.61 -56.39
C ASP A 15 -48.38 -5.50 -55.11
N GLU A 16 -48.96 -6.70 -55.29
CA GLU A 16 -48.68 -7.92 -54.51
C GLU A 16 -47.28 -8.49 -54.85
N ASP A 17 -46.20 -7.81 -54.46
CA ASP A 17 -44.83 -8.27 -54.74
C ASP A 17 -44.36 -9.31 -53.68
N GLU A 18 -44.66 -10.59 -53.94
CA GLU A 18 -44.28 -11.76 -53.14
C GLU A 18 -42.74 -12.02 -53.16
N ASN A 19 -41.95 -11.13 -52.56
CA ASN A 19 -40.53 -11.37 -52.30
C ASN A 19 -40.36 -12.11 -50.95
N GLU A 20 -40.55 -13.44 -50.98
CA GLU A 20 -40.18 -14.37 -49.90
C GLU A 20 -38.64 -14.54 -49.82
N ASP A 21 -37.90 -13.44 -49.66
CA ASP A 21 -36.46 -13.46 -49.35
C ASP A 21 -36.28 -13.72 -47.83
N GLU A 22 -36.52 -14.96 -47.40
CA GLU A 22 -36.22 -15.47 -46.04
C GLU A 22 -34.70 -15.61 -45.80
N ASP A 23 -33.93 -14.53 -45.98
CA ASP A 23 -32.47 -14.46 -45.81
C ASP A 23 -32.06 -13.28 -44.89
N THR A 24 -32.69 -13.18 -43.72
CA THR A 24 -32.23 -12.31 -42.62
C THR A 24 -32.01 -13.09 -41.32
N ASP A 25 -31.39 -14.27 -41.40
CA ASP A 25 -30.55 -14.82 -40.32
C ASP A 25 -29.24 -14.00 -40.21
N GLY A 26 -29.40 -12.67 -40.11
CA GLY A 26 -28.34 -11.76 -39.71
C GLY A 26 -28.20 -11.88 -38.21
N ASP A 27 -27.31 -12.77 -37.78
CA ASP A 27 -26.99 -13.04 -36.39
C ASP A 27 -26.29 -11.82 -35.77
N SER A 28 -27.08 -10.77 -35.53
CA SER A 28 -26.73 -9.68 -34.62
C SER A 28 -26.83 -10.23 -33.20
N SER A 29 -25.88 -11.11 -32.88
CA SER A 29 -25.41 -11.26 -31.52
C SER A 29 -24.82 -9.92 -31.12
N ASP A 30 -25.71 -9.00 -30.70
CA ASP A 30 -25.34 -7.74 -30.10
C ASP A 30 -24.48 -8.10 -28.88
N GLU A 31 -23.16 -7.99 -29.05
CA GLU A 31 -22.19 -8.61 -28.16
C GLU A 31 -22.34 -7.97 -26.78
N VAL A 32 -22.53 -8.80 -25.74
CA VAL A 32 -22.71 -8.32 -24.37
C VAL A 32 -21.33 -7.99 -23.82
N ILE A 33 -20.79 -6.85 -24.27
CA ILE A 33 -19.50 -6.33 -23.85
C ILE A 33 -19.61 -5.90 -22.39
N THR A 34 -19.09 -6.72 -21.48
CA THR A 34 -18.88 -6.31 -20.09
C THR A 34 -17.84 -5.20 -20.05
N ARG A 35 -18.21 -4.00 -19.57
CA ARG A 35 -17.27 -2.91 -19.28
C ARG A 35 -17.28 -2.54 -17.80
N SER A 36 -16.14 -2.02 -17.34
CA SER A 36 -15.92 -1.47 -16.00
C SER A 36 -16.06 0.05 -16.05
N VAL A 37 -16.87 0.62 -15.16
CA VAL A 37 -16.94 2.08 -14.94
C VAL A 37 -16.32 2.39 -13.58
N GLN A 38 -15.09 2.89 -13.60
CA GLN A 38 -14.35 3.29 -12.40
C GLN A 38 -14.62 4.75 -12.04
N SER A 39 -14.65 5.07 -10.74
CA SER A 39 -14.64 6.44 -10.25
C SER A 39 -14.25 6.53 -8.76
N SER A 40 -14.23 7.73 -8.18
CA SER A 40 -13.99 7.92 -6.74
C SER A 40 -14.78 9.07 -6.12
N PHE A 41 -14.90 9.06 -4.79
CA PHE A 41 -15.36 10.20 -3.99
C PHE A 41 -14.59 10.32 -2.66
N GLU A 42 -14.51 11.54 -2.13
CA GLU A 42 -13.77 11.89 -0.91
C GLU A 42 -14.68 11.95 0.32
N ILE A 43 -14.25 11.43 1.46
CA ILE A 43 -14.94 11.57 2.75
C ILE A 43 -13.99 11.98 3.89
N GLU A 44 -14.50 12.72 4.87
CA GLU A 44 -13.83 13.01 6.15
C GLU A 44 -14.79 12.68 7.32
N GLY A 45 -14.26 12.30 8.48
CA GLY A 45 -15.05 12.12 9.72
C GLY A 45 -15.18 10.70 10.27
N ILE A 46 -14.68 9.68 9.54
CA ILE A 46 -14.65 8.26 9.97
C ILE A 46 -13.18 7.79 10.15
N GLU A 47 -12.90 6.88 11.09
CA GLU A 47 -11.58 6.24 11.20
C GLU A 47 -11.43 5.15 10.11
N ILE A 48 -10.22 4.90 9.60
CA ILE A 48 -10.01 3.94 8.49
C ILE A 48 -10.41 2.53 8.92
N GLU A 49 -10.16 2.17 10.18
CA GLU A 49 -10.55 0.89 10.77
C GLU A 49 -12.08 0.71 10.80
N ASP A 50 -12.83 1.76 11.11
CA ASP A 50 -14.30 1.74 11.06
C ASP A 50 -14.82 1.71 9.62
N ALA A 51 -14.16 2.39 8.68
CA ALA A 51 -14.55 2.36 7.26
C ALA A 51 -14.36 0.96 6.65
N LEU A 52 -13.19 0.35 6.84
CA LEU A 52 -12.88 -1.00 6.37
C LEU A 52 -13.76 -2.07 7.05
N ALA A 53 -14.05 -1.92 8.35
CA ALA A 53 -14.96 -2.83 9.06
C ALA A 53 -16.43 -2.74 8.59
N ASN A 54 -16.78 -1.75 7.77
CA ASN A 54 -18.13 -1.51 7.25
C ASN A 54 -18.14 -1.34 5.73
N GLU A 55 -17.22 -2.00 5.00
CA GLU A 55 -17.07 -1.94 3.54
C GLU A 55 -18.41 -2.11 2.78
N GLY A 56 -19.25 -3.06 3.20
CA GLY A 56 -20.57 -3.29 2.62
C GLY A 56 -21.54 -2.09 2.65
N VAL A 57 -21.35 -1.14 3.57
CA VAL A 57 -22.12 0.12 3.59
C VAL A 57 -21.78 1.02 2.41
N PHE A 58 -20.53 0.97 1.93
CA PHE A 58 -20.10 1.70 0.74
C PHE A 58 -20.62 1.01 -0.53
N ILE A 59 -20.61 -0.33 -0.58
CA ILE A 59 -21.18 -1.12 -1.68
C ILE A 59 -22.69 -0.85 -1.81
N GLU A 60 -23.46 -1.00 -0.71
CA GLU A 60 -24.91 -0.73 -0.66
C GLU A 60 -25.23 0.73 -1.04
N ALA A 61 -24.42 1.69 -0.62
CA ALA A 61 -24.63 3.11 -0.95
C ALA A 61 -24.29 3.46 -2.41
N VAL A 62 -23.25 2.85 -3.00
CA VAL A 62 -22.93 3.01 -4.42
C VAL A 62 -24.04 2.37 -5.28
N ALA A 63 -24.49 1.17 -4.92
CA ALA A 63 -25.62 0.52 -5.57
C ALA A 63 -26.91 1.38 -5.49
N GLU A 64 -27.25 1.96 -4.32
CA GLU A 64 -28.41 2.84 -4.18
C GLU A 64 -28.31 4.11 -5.04
N PHE A 65 -27.15 4.78 -5.10
CA PHE A 65 -27.03 6.01 -5.89
C PHE A 65 -26.91 5.77 -7.40
N ALA A 66 -26.48 4.58 -7.81
CA ALA A 66 -26.16 4.22 -9.18
C ALA A 66 -27.20 3.29 -9.86
N ASP A 67 -28.24 2.87 -9.12
CA ASP A 67 -29.39 2.05 -9.57
C ASP A 67 -28.99 0.68 -10.18
N VAL A 68 -28.00 0.02 -9.55
CA VAL A 68 -27.44 -1.30 -9.93
C VAL A 68 -27.51 -2.30 -8.76
N ASP A 69 -27.24 -3.58 -9.03
CA ASP A 69 -27.16 -4.61 -7.98
C ASP A 69 -25.83 -4.53 -7.21
N GLU A 70 -25.85 -4.86 -5.91
CA GLU A 70 -24.64 -4.89 -5.05
C GLU A 70 -23.55 -5.81 -5.62
N SER A 71 -23.93 -6.89 -6.32
CA SER A 71 -22.98 -7.82 -6.96
C SER A 71 -22.22 -7.25 -8.17
N GLN A 72 -22.64 -6.09 -8.70
CA GLN A 72 -21.95 -5.40 -9.78
C GLN A 72 -20.89 -4.39 -9.28
N VAL A 73 -20.80 -4.16 -7.96
CA VAL A 73 -20.05 -3.06 -7.36
C VAL A 73 -18.83 -3.58 -6.58
N SER A 74 -17.66 -3.06 -6.92
CA SER A 74 -16.42 -3.23 -6.16
C SER A 74 -15.97 -1.89 -5.55
N VAL A 75 -15.37 -1.92 -4.36
CA VAL A 75 -14.95 -0.72 -3.60
C VAL A 75 -13.53 -0.88 -3.08
N LEU A 76 -12.73 0.21 -3.12
CA LEU A 76 -11.40 0.28 -2.53
C LEU A 76 -11.26 1.56 -1.69
N ILE A 77 -10.99 1.41 -0.39
CA ILE A 77 -10.89 2.53 0.56
C ILE A 77 -9.42 2.88 0.80
N GLU A 78 -8.98 4.02 0.29
CA GLU A 78 -7.64 4.57 0.48
C GLU A 78 -7.63 5.74 1.47
N VAL A 79 -6.48 6.01 2.09
CA VAL A 79 -6.23 7.26 2.84
C VAL A 79 -5.55 8.25 1.91
N GLU A 80 -5.97 9.53 1.90
CA GLU A 80 -5.16 10.58 1.25
C GLU A 80 -3.86 10.76 2.03
N ASP A 81 -2.81 10.04 1.62
CA ASP A 81 -1.50 10.02 2.27
C ASP A 81 -0.79 11.38 2.10
N ARG A 82 -1.13 12.34 2.97
CA ARG A 82 -0.57 13.70 3.04
C ARG A 82 0.89 13.68 3.51
N ARG A 83 1.78 13.12 2.67
CA ARG A 83 3.26 13.14 2.79
C ARG A 83 3.86 14.54 2.64
N ARG A 84 3.44 15.49 3.49
CA ARG A 84 4.17 16.74 3.71
C ARG A 84 3.98 17.39 5.07
N LEU A 85 3.85 16.56 6.11
CA LEU A 85 3.94 16.99 7.50
C LEU A 85 5.21 16.47 8.16
N GLU A 86 6.32 16.94 7.59
CA GLU A 86 7.71 16.95 8.10
C GLU A 86 7.83 17.67 9.47
N SER A 87 7.12 17.21 10.49
CA SER A 87 7.40 17.54 11.90
C SER A 87 6.64 16.60 12.83
N GLY A 88 7.35 15.68 13.46
CA GLY A 88 6.76 14.63 14.29
C GLY A 88 5.99 15.16 15.50
N TYR A 89 4.66 15.20 15.39
CA TYR A 89 3.72 15.33 16.51
C TYR A 89 2.56 14.36 16.32
N LEU A 90 2.73 13.14 16.86
CA LEU A 90 1.67 12.16 16.99
C LEU A 90 0.49 12.74 17.80
N ARG A 91 -0.73 12.36 17.42
CA ARG A 91 -2.02 13.01 17.76
C ARG A 91 -2.29 14.31 16.99
N ARG A 92 -2.65 14.15 15.71
CA ARG A 92 -3.80 14.90 15.19
C ARG A 92 -5.10 14.29 15.73
N ARG A 93 -6.20 14.98 15.47
CA ARG A 93 -7.57 14.58 15.88
C ARG A 93 -8.18 13.81 14.71
N LEU A 94 -9.24 13.04 14.96
CA LEU A 94 -10.05 12.39 13.92
C LEU A 94 -10.54 13.40 12.86
N GLU A 95 -10.71 14.65 13.29
CA GLU A 95 -11.14 15.85 12.54
C GLU A 95 -10.34 16.21 11.26
N ASP A 96 -9.24 15.52 10.93
CA ASP A 96 -8.37 15.79 9.77
C ASP A 96 -8.18 14.56 8.83
N THR A 97 -8.76 13.39 9.11
CA THR A 97 -8.53 12.16 8.33
C THR A 97 -9.43 12.14 7.08
N LYS A 98 -8.82 12.33 5.90
CA LYS A 98 -9.48 12.22 4.60
C LYS A 98 -9.26 10.84 4.00
N LEU A 99 -10.34 10.16 3.65
CA LEU A 99 -10.35 8.92 2.88
C LEU A 99 -10.81 9.21 1.44
N ILE A 100 -10.35 8.38 0.52
CA ILE A 100 -10.77 8.33 -0.88
C ILE A 100 -11.41 6.96 -1.06
N VAL A 101 -12.70 6.95 -1.39
CA VAL A 101 -13.44 5.73 -1.73
C VAL A 101 -13.44 5.64 -3.25
N LYS A 102 -12.62 4.74 -3.80
CA LYS A 102 -12.68 4.33 -5.20
C LYS A 102 -13.74 3.25 -5.35
N PHE A 103 -14.40 3.18 -6.50
CA PHE A 103 -15.34 2.12 -6.83
C PHE A 103 -15.29 1.79 -8.32
N SER A 104 -15.65 0.56 -8.67
CA SER A 104 -15.88 0.11 -10.05
C SER A 104 -17.26 -0.55 -10.14
N ILE A 105 -17.97 -0.31 -11.25
CA ILE A 105 -19.27 -0.89 -11.56
C ILE A 105 -19.17 -1.69 -12.85
N LEU A 106 -19.51 -2.98 -12.82
CA LEU A 106 -19.56 -3.85 -13.98
C LEU A 106 -20.94 -3.77 -14.67
N LEU A 107 -20.96 -3.45 -15.96
CA LEU A 107 -22.19 -3.27 -16.74
C LEU A 107 -22.26 -4.24 -17.93
N GLU A 108 -23.39 -4.93 -18.07
CA GLU A 108 -23.77 -5.79 -19.20
C GLU A 108 -24.70 -5.02 -20.17
N GLU A 109 -24.27 -3.85 -20.67
CA GLU A 109 -25.07 -3.00 -21.56
C GLU A 109 -24.31 -2.58 -22.83
N SER A 110 -25.02 -1.95 -23.79
CA SER A 110 -24.39 -1.38 -24.98
C SER A 110 -23.42 -0.24 -24.60
N GLU A 111 -22.34 -0.09 -25.38
CA GLU A 111 -21.41 1.05 -25.27
C GLU A 111 -22.14 2.41 -25.18
N SER A 112 -23.20 2.61 -25.98
CA SER A 112 -23.95 3.87 -25.97
C SER A 112 -24.69 4.12 -24.64
N SER A 113 -25.12 3.06 -23.95
CA SER A 113 -25.73 3.14 -22.62
C SER A 113 -24.68 3.42 -21.55
N ILE A 114 -23.53 2.73 -21.60
CA ILE A 114 -22.43 2.86 -20.64
C ILE A 114 -21.88 4.29 -20.63
N VAL A 115 -21.80 4.96 -21.78
CA VAL A 115 -21.39 6.37 -21.87
C VAL A 115 -22.46 7.32 -21.28
N GLU A 116 -23.76 7.11 -21.54
CA GLU A 116 -24.82 7.91 -20.91
C GLU A 116 -24.87 7.70 -19.38
N TYR A 117 -24.57 6.47 -18.93
CA TYR A 117 -24.45 6.11 -17.52
C TYR A 117 -23.25 6.77 -16.84
N GLY A 118 -22.06 6.75 -17.44
CA GLY A 118 -20.88 7.48 -16.94
C GLY A 118 -21.12 8.98 -16.81
N GLU A 119 -21.72 9.60 -17.84
CA GLU A 119 -22.18 11.00 -17.76
C GLU A 119 -23.25 11.22 -16.66
N ALA A 120 -24.06 10.21 -16.32
CA ALA A 120 -25.04 10.28 -15.24
C ALA A 120 -24.36 10.22 -13.85
N LEU A 121 -23.34 9.37 -13.69
CA LEU A 121 -22.56 9.28 -12.44
C LEU A 121 -21.86 10.62 -12.10
N GLU A 122 -21.24 11.31 -13.06
CA GLU A 122 -20.64 12.64 -12.82
C GLU A 122 -21.64 13.67 -12.24
N ARG A 123 -22.94 13.48 -12.48
CA ARG A 123 -24.01 14.39 -12.02
C ARG A 123 -24.43 14.09 -10.57
N ILE A 124 -23.94 12.99 -9.98
CA ILE A 124 -24.19 12.58 -8.59
C ILE A 124 -23.34 13.42 -7.64
N GLY A 125 -23.87 14.59 -7.28
CA GLY A 125 -23.24 15.46 -6.29
C GLY A 125 -23.41 14.95 -4.86
N LYS A 126 -22.34 15.06 -4.05
CA LYS A 126 -22.21 14.99 -2.57
C LYS A 126 -23.45 14.60 -1.75
N LYS A 127 -24.54 15.34 -1.90
CA LYS A 127 -25.80 15.14 -1.15
C LYS A 127 -26.42 13.77 -1.41
N ALA A 128 -26.38 13.27 -2.65
CA ALA A 128 -26.91 11.94 -2.97
C ALA A 128 -26.07 10.84 -2.29
N ILE A 129 -24.75 10.91 -2.45
CA ILE A 129 -23.78 10.01 -1.80
C ILE A 129 -23.97 10.02 -0.27
N SER A 130 -24.10 11.20 0.34
CA SER A 130 -24.33 11.36 1.78
C SER A 130 -25.68 10.81 2.25
N GLU A 131 -26.74 10.90 1.45
CA GLU A 131 -28.04 10.30 1.78
C GLU A 131 -28.03 8.78 1.63
N ALA A 132 -27.37 8.25 0.59
CA ALA A 132 -27.20 6.80 0.37
C ALA A 132 -26.33 6.15 1.47
N LEU A 133 -25.17 6.73 1.80
CA LEU A 133 -24.33 6.24 2.90
C LEU A 133 -25.08 6.19 4.24
N LEU A 134 -25.94 7.18 4.52
CA LEU A 134 -26.73 7.20 5.76
C LEU A 134 -27.90 6.19 5.72
N ASN A 135 -28.47 5.91 4.54
CA ASN A 135 -29.48 4.87 4.34
C ASN A 135 -28.87 3.48 4.56
N ALA A 136 -27.79 3.16 3.86
CA ALA A 136 -27.05 1.90 3.97
C ALA A 136 -26.54 1.65 5.40
N ALA A 137 -25.92 2.66 6.03
CA ALA A 137 -25.51 2.57 7.43
C ALA A 137 -26.71 2.36 8.38
N SER A 138 -27.90 2.83 8.03
CA SER A 138 -29.13 2.59 8.80
C SER A 138 -29.71 1.19 8.58
N ALA A 139 -29.60 0.62 7.38
CA ALA A 139 -30.00 -0.76 7.07
C ALA A 139 -29.06 -1.76 7.77
N SER A 140 -27.75 -1.56 7.64
CA SER A 140 -26.69 -2.31 8.34
C SER A 140 -26.64 -2.07 9.86
N GLY A 141 -27.38 -1.09 10.38
CA GLY A 141 -27.54 -0.83 11.82
C GLY A 141 -26.37 -0.09 12.49
N VAL A 142 -25.47 0.48 11.70
CA VAL A 142 -24.22 1.16 12.11
C VAL A 142 -24.25 2.68 11.94
N ALA A 143 -25.41 3.27 11.64
CA ALA A 143 -25.62 4.69 11.36
C ALA A 143 -24.95 5.69 12.34
N SER A 144 -24.72 5.33 13.60
CA SER A 144 -24.00 6.18 14.57
C SER A 144 -22.49 6.35 14.28
N ILE A 145 -21.92 5.53 13.39
CA ILE A 145 -20.55 5.70 12.86
C ILE A 145 -20.56 6.70 11.69
N PHE A 146 -21.68 6.76 10.94
CA PHE A 146 -21.83 7.56 9.72
C PHE A 146 -22.55 8.91 9.94
N GLU A 147 -23.07 9.20 11.15
CA GLU A 147 -23.85 10.42 11.45
C GLU A 147 -23.05 11.73 11.34
N ASP A 148 -21.72 11.70 11.55
CA ASP A 148 -20.82 12.87 11.54
C ASP A 148 -19.91 12.96 10.28
N ILE A 149 -20.14 12.15 9.23
CA ILE A 149 -19.33 12.15 7.99
C ILE A 149 -19.65 13.36 7.10
N ASP A 150 -18.63 14.02 6.55
CA ASP A 150 -18.75 15.01 5.47
C ASP A 150 -18.21 14.44 4.14
N VAL A 151 -18.96 14.62 3.06
CA VAL A 151 -18.64 14.10 1.73
C VAL A 151 -18.00 15.22 0.92
N ASN A 152 -16.69 15.13 0.71
CA ASN A 152 -15.82 16.22 0.26
C ASN A 152 -15.78 16.44 -1.25
N SER A 153 -16.09 15.43 -2.06
CA SER A 153 -16.32 15.55 -3.51
C SER A 153 -17.64 14.90 -3.93
N GLY A 154 -18.08 15.12 -5.17
CA GLY A 154 -19.03 14.19 -5.79
C GLY A 154 -18.26 12.99 -6.36
N VAL A 155 -18.92 12.22 -7.21
CA VAL A 155 -18.24 11.34 -8.17
C VAL A 155 -17.22 12.17 -8.97
N GLN A 156 -15.99 11.66 -9.11
CA GLN A 156 -14.87 12.32 -9.81
C GLN A 156 -14.06 11.31 -10.62
N ASP A 157 -13.56 11.78 -11.76
CA ASP A 157 -12.68 11.04 -12.67
C ASP A 157 -13.35 9.69 -13.03
N VAL A 158 -14.40 9.78 -13.86
CA VAL A 158 -15.17 8.62 -14.34
C VAL A 158 -14.47 8.05 -15.57
N ASP A 159 -13.68 7.00 -15.35
CA ASP A 159 -12.98 6.27 -16.40
C ASP A 159 -13.80 5.03 -16.80
N ILE A 160 -13.94 4.80 -18.11
CA ILE A 160 -14.60 3.62 -18.66
C ILE A 160 -13.49 2.72 -19.20
N GLU A 161 -13.26 1.60 -18.55
CA GLU A 161 -12.35 0.57 -19.02
C GLU A 161 -13.09 -0.33 -20.02
N GLU A 162 -12.47 -0.53 -21.17
CA GLU A 162 -12.80 -1.64 -22.06
C GLU A 162 -12.37 -2.94 -21.37
N PRO A 163 -13.04 -4.09 -21.61
CA PRO A 163 -12.51 -5.37 -21.15
C PRO A 163 -11.09 -5.53 -21.70
N ALA A 164 -10.20 -6.14 -20.91
CA ALA A 164 -8.93 -6.59 -21.46
C ALA A 164 -9.22 -7.52 -22.64
N GLU A 165 -8.77 -7.16 -23.84
CA GLU A 165 -8.80 -8.09 -24.96
C GLU A 165 -7.83 -9.22 -24.62
N ASP A 166 -8.34 -10.44 -24.48
CA ASP A 166 -7.51 -11.64 -24.27
C ASP A 166 -6.54 -11.75 -25.46
N GLU A 167 -5.25 -11.46 -25.28
CA GLU A 167 -4.21 -11.54 -26.33
C GLU A 167 -3.86 -13.01 -26.71
N ASP A 168 -4.86 -13.88 -26.77
CA ASP A 168 -4.70 -15.32 -26.84
C ASP A 168 -4.81 -15.84 -28.28
N SER A 169 -3.65 -15.92 -28.94
CA SER A 169 -3.33 -16.83 -30.06
C SER A 169 -3.87 -16.54 -31.48
N ASP A 170 -3.11 -15.74 -32.25
CA ASP A 170 -3.00 -15.97 -33.71
C ASP A 170 -1.58 -15.71 -34.26
N GLU A 171 -0.60 -16.54 -33.87
CA GLU A 171 0.69 -16.67 -34.59
C GLU A 171 0.50 -17.38 -35.95
N GLY A 172 -0.35 -16.78 -36.81
CA GLY A 172 -0.64 -17.20 -38.18
C GLY A 172 0.55 -17.00 -39.12
N SER A 173 1.62 -17.79 -38.90
CA SER A 173 2.89 -17.75 -39.63
C SER A 173 2.69 -17.78 -41.16
N ASN A 174 2.91 -16.64 -41.82
CA ASN A 174 2.65 -16.46 -43.24
C ASN A 174 3.97 -16.36 -44.03
N ASP A 175 4.53 -17.51 -44.39
CA ASP A 175 5.74 -17.63 -45.24
C ASP A 175 5.54 -16.93 -46.60
N ILE A 176 6.17 -15.77 -46.79
CA ILE A 176 6.39 -15.18 -48.13
C ILE A 176 7.87 -14.77 -48.28
N ASP A 177 8.66 -15.67 -48.84
CA ASP A 177 9.89 -15.33 -49.56
C ASP A 177 9.53 -14.50 -50.81
N GLU A 178 10.10 -13.31 -51.01
CA GLU A 178 10.35 -12.80 -52.37
C GLU A 178 11.64 -11.97 -52.45
N ASP A 179 12.61 -12.44 -53.24
CA ASP A 179 13.89 -11.78 -53.50
C ASP A 179 13.71 -10.40 -54.17
N SER A 180 14.50 -9.40 -53.76
CA SER A 180 14.92 -8.32 -54.67
C SER A 180 16.32 -7.79 -54.33
N GLU A 181 17.13 -7.60 -55.38
CA GLU A 181 18.52 -7.14 -55.33
C GLU A 181 18.63 -5.62 -55.52
N GLU A 182 19.76 -5.05 -55.10
CA GLU A 182 20.40 -3.80 -55.60
C GLU A 182 19.53 -2.53 -55.82
N ASP A 183 19.82 -1.47 -55.04
CA ASP A 183 20.28 -0.22 -55.66
C ASP A 183 21.09 0.67 -54.68
N GLU A 184 21.93 1.56 -55.22
CA GLU A 184 22.72 2.57 -54.48
C GLU A 184 22.00 3.93 -54.47
N GLU A 185 22.09 4.71 -53.37
CA GLU A 185 22.77 6.02 -53.36
C GLU A 185 22.76 6.69 -51.96
N GLU A 186 23.45 7.82 -51.83
CA GLU A 186 23.67 8.59 -50.60
C GLU A 186 22.51 9.56 -50.32
N ASP A 187 22.14 9.82 -49.05
CA ASP A 187 21.81 11.18 -48.61
C ASP A 187 21.81 11.41 -47.08
N ASP A 188 21.95 12.69 -46.74
CA ASP A 188 22.10 13.40 -45.46
C ASP A 188 21.20 13.09 -44.22
N GLN A 189 21.76 13.32 -43.01
CA GLN A 189 21.12 13.73 -41.73
C GLN A 189 20.27 12.69 -40.96
N ASP A 190 20.03 12.77 -39.64
CA ASP A 190 20.30 13.82 -38.62
C ASP A 190 20.76 13.22 -37.25
N ASP A 191 21.26 14.03 -36.32
CA ASP A 191 21.74 13.61 -34.98
C ASP A 191 20.60 13.62 -33.93
N THR A 192 19.88 12.50 -33.71
CA THR A 192 18.92 12.33 -32.59
C THR A 192 18.98 10.92 -31.96
N ASP A 193 19.94 10.68 -31.07
CA ASP A 193 19.95 9.54 -30.14
C ASP A 193 19.07 9.85 -28.91
N GLU A 194 17.77 9.53 -28.97
CA GLU A 194 16.92 9.31 -27.78
C GLU A 194 16.55 7.82 -27.73
N PRO A 195 17.09 7.03 -26.79
CA PRO A 195 16.60 5.69 -26.50
C PRO A 195 15.44 5.80 -25.49
N GLU A 196 14.24 5.45 -25.93
CA GLU A 196 13.17 5.00 -25.05
C GLU A 196 13.40 3.49 -24.82
N ASP A 197 13.99 3.14 -23.66
CA ASP A 197 14.17 1.75 -23.25
C ASP A 197 12.83 1.21 -22.70
N GLU A 198 12.02 0.60 -23.58
CA GLU A 198 10.81 -0.15 -23.21
C GLU A 198 11.19 -1.58 -22.76
N ASP A 199 11.39 -1.77 -21.45
CA ASP A 199 11.55 -3.11 -20.85
C ASP A 199 10.17 -3.79 -20.66
N GLU A 200 9.76 -4.63 -21.63
CA GLU A 200 8.62 -5.56 -21.49
C GLU A 200 8.95 -6.71 -20.51
N ASP A 201 8.75 -6.52 -19.21
CA ASP A 201 8.78 -7.63 -18.24
C ASP A 201 7.45 -8.43 -18.31
N LYS A 202 7.43 -9.47 -19.16
CA LYS A 202 6.37 -10.49 -19.18
C LYS A 202 6.62 -11.51 -18.07
N GLU A 203 5.80 -11.50 -17.01
CA GLU A 203 5.76 -12.59 -16.03
C GLU A 203 4.75 -13.66 -16.49
N GLU A 204 5.23 -14.87 -16.77
CA GLU A 204 4.39 -16.03 -17.13
C GLU A 204 3.72 -16.62 -15.87
N GLU A 205 2.41 -16.89 -15.93
CA GLU A 205 1.68 -17.52 -14.82
C GLU A 205 1.87 -19.06 -14.83
N ASP A 206 2.61 -19.58 -13.83
CA ASP A 206 2.67 -21.03 -13.55
C ASP A 206 1.40 -21.46 -12.77
N GLU A 207 0.36 -21.92 -13.50
CA GLU A 207 -0.79 -22.61 -12.90
C GLU A 207 -0.37 -23.97 -12.30
N GLU A 208 -0.50 -24.15 -10.98
CA GLU A 208 -0.65 -25.50 -10.38
C GLU A 208 -2.03 -25.65 -9.71
N GLU A 209 -2.89 -26.49 -10.31
CA GLU A 209 -4.11 -27.02 -9.69
C GLU A 209 -3.75 -27.81 -8.41
N ASP A 210 -4.40 -27.56 -7.27
CA ASP A 210 -4.37 -28.54 -6.15
C ASP A 210 -5.65 -28.54 -5.28
N GLU A 211 -5.86 -29.65 -4.56
CA GLU A 211 -7.19 -30.20 -4.18
C GLU A 211 -8.06 -29.43 -3.16
N ASP A 212 -9.39 -29.65 -3.29
CA ASP A 212 -10.48 -29.44 -2.30
C ASP A 212 -9.99 -29.44 -0.83
N THR A 213 -10.00 -28.27 -0.18
CA THR A 213 -9.75 -28.15 1.27
C THR A 213 -10.92 -27.44 1.96
N GLU A 214 -11.60 -28.13 2.89
CA GLU A 214 -12.75 -27.59 3.63
C GLU A 214 -12.37 -26.34 4.44
N GLU A 215 -13.13 -25.26 4.25
CA GLU A 215 -12.97 -23.96 4.92
C GLU A 215 -12.98 -24.11 6.47
N PRO A 216 -11.87 -23.76 7.17
CA PRO A 216 -11.86 -23.79 8.62
C PRO A 216 -12.55 -22.54 9.20
N GLU A 217 -13.61 -22.74 10.00
CA GLU A 217 -14.20 -21.65 10.80
C GLU A 217 -13.10 -20.87 11.55
N PRO A 218 -13.19 -19.52 11.65
CA PRO A 218 -12.15 -18.70 12.27
C PRO A 218 -11.99 -19.03 13.76
N THR A 219 -11.06 -19.95 14.04
CA THR A 219 -10.70 -20.32 15.40
C THR A 219 -9.98 -19.14 16.03
N ASN A 220 -10.72 -18.37 16.84
CA ASN A 220 -10.13 -17.46 17.83
C ASN A 220 -8.93 -18.18 18.49
N PRO A 221 -7.75 -17.56 18.59
CA PRO A 221 -6.63 -18.17 19.28
C PRO A 221 -7.11 -18.57 20.68
N PRO A 222 -6.90 -19.83 21.12
CA PRO A 222 -7.62 -20.38 22.25
C PRO A 222 -7.38 -19.50 23.47
N ASP A 223 -8.47 -19.20 24.22
CA ASP A 223 -8.53 -18.43 25.48
C ASP A 223 -7.58 -18.99 26.55
N THR A 224 -6.29 -18.82 26.28
CA THR A 224 -5.17 -19.29 27.08
C THR A 224 -4.93 -18.18 28.08
N ILE A 225 -5.91 -18.02 28.97
CA ILE A 225 -5.88 -17.09 30.10
C ILE A 225 -4.76 -17.58 31.01
N CYS A 226 -3.56 -17.11 30.68
CA CYS A 226 -2.32 -17.36 31.39
C CYS A 226 -2.41 -16.53 32.66
N ASN A 227 -2.52 -17.21 33.81
CA ASN A 227 -3.02 -16.62 35.05
C ASN A 227 -1.96 -15.77 35.78
N ASP A 228 -0.77 -15.61 35.19
CA ASP A 228 0.36 -14.89 35.76
C ASP A 228 0.38 -13.40 35.36
N ASP A 229 -0.48 -12.99 34.42
CA ASP A 229 -0.71 -11.57 34.08
C ASP A 229 -1.43 -10.82 35.22
N SER A 230 -0.90 -9.63 35.55
CA SER A 230 -1.42 -8.80 36.64
C SER A 230 -2.73 -8.13 36.28
N THR A 231 -3.83 -8.74 36.72
CA THR A 231 -5.20 -8.16 36.76
C THR A 231 -5.31 -6.80 37.47
N SER A 232 -4.23 -6.31 38.11
CA SER A 232 -4.16 -5.01 38.78
C SER A 232 -3.23 -3.99 38.11
N TRP A 233 -2.43 -4.41 37.12
CA TRP A 233 -1.56 -3.50 36.38
C TRP A 233 -2.33 -2.80 35.25
N TYR A 234 -1.99 -1.54 35.04
CA TYR A 234 -2.46 -0.75 33.91
C TYR A 234 -1.49 0.39 33.62
N LYS A 235 -1.43 0.82 32.36
CA LYS A 235 -0.63 1.94 31.89
C LYS A 235 -0.90 3.20 32.73
N LYS A 236 0.17 3.90 33.12
CA LYS A 236 0.07 5.11 33.93
C LYS A 236 -0.96 6.11 33.38
N GLY A 237 -1.92 6.49 34.22
CA GLY A 237 -3.00 7.42 33.88
C GLY A 237 -4.17 6.85 33.04
N ASP A 238 -4.17 5.56 32.68
CA ASP A 238 -5.23 4.95 31.86
C ASP A 238 -5.53 3.51 32.30
N THR A 239 -6.60 3.33 33.09
CA THR A 239 -7.04 2.02 33.61
C THR A 239 -7.68 1.11 32.57
N SER A 240 -7.92 1.56 31.33
CA SER A 240 -8.37 0.67 30.25
C SER A 240 -7.22 -0.21 29.72
N LYS A 241 -5.98 0.25 29.87
CA LYS A 241 -4.79 -0.33 29.24
C LYS A 241 -4.08 -1.29 30.19
N ASN A 242 -4.72 -2.42 30.42
CA ASN A 242 -4.24 -3.56 31.21
C ASN A 242 -3.37 -4.52 30.37
N CYS A 243 -3.08 -5.73 30.87
CA CYS A 243 -2.27 -6.72 30.17
C CYS A 243 -2.84 -7.21 28.82
N ILE A 244 -4.16 -7.24 28.63
CA ILE A 244 -4.76 -7.59 27.32
C ILE A 244 -4.35 -6.55 26.28
N TRP A 245 -4.42 -5.25 26.66
CA TRP A 245 -3.91 -4.15 25.83
C TRP A 245 -2.39 -4.23 25.60
N VAL A 246 -1.61 -4.90 26.46
CA VAL A 246 -0.19 -5.13 26.18
C VAL A 246 -0.03 -6.19 25.09
N GLY A 247 -0.74 -7.31 25.21
CA GLY A 247 -0.62 -8.49 24.34
C GLY A 247 -1.01 -8.26 22.88
N GLU A 248 -1.82 -7.23 22.59
CA GLU A 248 -2.11 -6.80 21.21
C GLU A 248 -0.84 -6.44 20.41
N PHE A 249 0.21 -5.87 21.03
CA PHE A 249 1.44 -5.46 20.33
C PHE A 249 2.67 -5.51 21.25
N ILE A 250 3.65 -6.36 20.96
CA ILE A 250 4.81 -6.64 21.82
C ILE A 250 5.64 -5.39 22.22
N VAL A 251 5.69 -4.34 21.39
CA VAL A 251 6.33 -3.04 21.72
C VAL A 251 5.73 -2.34 22.95
N ARG A 252 4.56 -2.79 23.43
CA ARG A 252 3.90 -2.29 24.63
C ARG A 252 4.54 -2.84 25.92
N CYS A 253 5.36 -3.88 25.86
CA CYS A 253 6.08 -4.47 27.01
C CYS A 253 7.04 -3.49 27.70
N GLY A 254 7.58 -2.51 26.96
CA GLY A 254 8.39 -1.39 27.50
C GLY A 254 7.61 -0.26 28.20
N VAL A 255 6.28 -0.36 28.34
CA VAL A 255 5.42 0.69 28.94
C VAL A 255 5.39 0.56 30.47
N LYS A 256 5.44 1.69 31.19
CA LYS A 256 5.39 1.70 32.67
C LYS A 256 3.97 1.98 33.22
N GLY A 257 3.60 1.21 34.23
CA GLY A 257 2.35 1.35 34.99
C GLY A 257 2.34 2.54 35.95
N GLU A 258 1.24 2.71 36.67
CA GLU A 258 1.07 3.80 37.65
C GLU A 258 2.06 3.71 38.83
N ASP A 259 2.37 2.48 39.24
CA ASP A 259 3.39 2.08 40.23
C ASP A 259 4.84 2.18 39.71
N LYS A 260 5.00 2.35 38.38
CA LYS A 260 6.23 2.34 37.57
C LYS A 260 6.80 0.96 37.22
N VAL A 261 6.11 -0.12 37.55
CA VAL A 261 6.44 -1.48 37.08
C VAL A 261 6.22 -1.53 35.56
N LEU A 262 7.13 -2.17 34.84
CA LEU A 262 7.05 -2.35 33.39
C LEU A 262 5.96 -3.36 33.01
N ALA A 263 5.44 -3.24 31.80
CA ALA A 263 4.45 -4.15 31.27
C ALA A 263 5.01 -5.58 31.16
N TYR A 264 6.29 -5.78 30.81
CA TYR A 264 6.90 -7.12 30.83
C TYR A 264 6.89 -7.75 32.25
N GLU A 265 7.25 -6.97 33.28
CA GLU A 265 7.31 -7.45 34.67
C GLU A 265 5.93 -7.84 35.21
N ALA A 266 4.88 -7.15 34.75
CA ALA A 266 3.52 -7.27 35.25
C ALA A 266 2.58 -8.08 34.36
N CYS A 267 2.94 -8.32 33.11
CA CYS A 267 2.14 -9.03 32.12
C CYS A 267 3.02 -10.05 31.36
N PRO A 268 3.58 -11.08 32.04
CA PRO A 268 4.57 -11.96 31.41
C PRO A 268 4.00 -12.76 30.23
N CYS A 269 2.70 -13.06 30.26
CA CYS A 269 2.02 -13.81 29.22
C CYS A 269 1.75 -12.95 27.98
N ALA A 270 1.38 -11.69 28.18
CA ALA A 270 1.26 -10.68 27.13
C ALA A 270 2.61 -10.26 26.50
N CYS A 271 3.72 -10.68 27.09
CA CYS A 271 5.09 -10.34 26.69
C CYS A 271 5.97 -11.59 26.45
N VAL A 272 5.37 -12.75 26.19
CA VAL A 272 6.10 -14.04 26.12
C VAL A 272 7.16 -14.07 25.00
N ASP A 273 6.94 -13.35 23.90
CA ASP A 273 7.88 -13.23 22.78
C ASP A 273 8.80 -11.99 22.88
N TYR A 274 8.81 -11.29 24.03
CA TYR A 274 9.73 -10.19 24.31
C TYR A 274 11.01 -10.74 24.97
N ASP A 275 11.86 -11.37 24.17
CA ASP A 275 13.15 -11.92 24.60
C ASP A 275 14.13 -10.75 24.89
N ASP A 276 14.07 -10.23 26.12
CA ASP A 276 14.81 -9.04 26.59
C ASP A 276 16.29 -9.38 26.89
N SER A 277 16.99 -9.88 25.86
CA SER A 277 18.42 -10.22 25.92
C SER A 277 19.34 -9.03 26.17
N ASP A 278 18.81 -7.81 26.06
CA ASP A 278 19.56 -6.56 26.07
C ASP A 278 19.51 -5.84 27.45
N ALA A 279 18.80 -6.38 28.44
CA ALA A 279 18.50 -5.65 29.68
C ALA A 279 18.53 -6.46 31.01
N ASP A 280 19.61 -7.21 31.29
CA ASP A 280 20.25 -7.23 32.65
C ASP A 280 21.56 -8.04 32.73
N GLU A 281 22.71 -7.41 32.46
CA GLU A 281 24.04 -7.87 32.93
C GLU A 281 24.66 -6.87 33.94
N ASP A 282 24.10 -6.73 35.14
CA ASP A 282 24.78 -6.03 36.26
C ASP A 282 24.41 -6.58 37.66
N SER A 283 24.55 -7.90 37.88
CA SER A 283 24.79 -8.49 39.22
C SER A 283 25.07 -10.00 39.23
N ASN A 284 26.36 -10.40 39.23
CA ASN A 284 26.92 -11.06 40.43
C ASN A 284 28.46 -11.03 40.47
N GLU A 285 29.02 -11.08 41.68
CA GLU A 285 30.44 -10.98 42.00
C GLU A 285 31.17 -12.32 41.79
N GLY A 286 31.99 -12.43 40.73
CA GLY A 286 32.81 -13.61 40.42
C GLY A 286 34.27 -13.21 40.12
N THR A 287 35.17 -13.41 41.08
CA THR A 287 36.59 -13.07 40.93
C THR A 287 37.39 -14.23 40.33
N ASP A 288 37.83 -14.09 39.07
CA ASP A 288 38.98 -14.82 38.54
C ASP A 288 39.89 -13.84 37.78
N GLU A 289 41.21 -13.92 38.04
CA GLU A 289 42.24 -13.00 37.53
C GLU A 289 42.92 -13.60 36.28
N ASP A 290 42.32 -13.47 35.09
CA ASP A 290 42.97 -13.91 33.84
C ASP A 290 42.91 -12.83 32.73
N ASN A 291 44.07 -12.66 32.08
CA ASN A 291 44.57 -11.50 31.34
C ASN A 291 43.69 -10.90 30.22
N ASP A 292 43.81 -9.58 30.04
CA ASP A 292 43.60 -8.91 28.75
C ASP A 292 44.56 -9.49 27.68
N GLU A 293 44.04 -10.01 26.57
CA GLU A 293 44.75 -10.06 25.27
C GLU A 293 43.71 -10.23 24.13
N ASP A 294 43.69 -9.28 23.19
CA ASP A 294 42.84 -9.18 21.99
C ASP A 294 41.33 -9.49 22.15
N SER A 295 40.57 -8.48 22.59
CA SER A 295 39.27 -8.22 21.95
C SER A 295 39.54 -7.86 20.49
N ASP A 296 39.43 -8.86 19.61
CA ASP A 296 39.70 -8.73 18.19
C ASP A 296 38.94 -7.52 17.63
N ALA A 297 39.66 -6.59 17.01
CA ALA A 297 39.10 -5.34 16.50
C ALA A 297 38.42 -5.65 15.17
N GLY A 298 37.27 -6.32 15.26
CA GLY A 298 36.58 -7.01 14.17
C GLY A 298 36.66 -6.22 12.88
N ASP A 299 37.38 -6.80 11.91
CA ASP A 299 37.63 -6.16 10.62
C ASP A 299 36.31 -5.63 10.04
N CYS A 300 36.36 -4.44 9.43
CA CYS A 300 35.26 -4.02 8.56
C CYS A 300 35.07 -5.11 7.50
N VAL A 301 33.91 -5.75 7.46
CA VAL A 301 33.58 -6.77 6.47
C VAL A 301 32.28 -6.38 5.78
N ASP A 302 32.33 -6.37 4.45
CA ASP A 302 31.16 -6.13 3.62
C ASP A 302 30.14 -7.27 3.80
N SER A 303 28.88 -6.89 4.01
CA SER A 303 27.76 -7.82 4.16
C SER A 303 27.64 -8.72 2.93
N THR A 304 27.63 -10.02 3.17
CA THR A 304 27.45 -11.06 2.15
C THR A 304 26.00 -11.23 1.72
N THR A 305 25.04 -10.60 2.41
CA THR A 305 23.60 -10.70 2.18
C THR A 305 22.95 -9.38 1.71
N TRP A 306 23.70 -8.27 1.66
CA TRP A 306 23.18 -6.99 1.19
C TRP A 306 23.20 -6.88 -0.35
N TYR A 307 22.06 -6.47 -0.90
CA TYR A 307 21.82 -6.35 -2.34
C TYR A 307 20.87 -5.18 -2.64
N LYS A 308 21.19 -4.34 -3.64
CA LYS A 308 20.30 -3.24 -4.07
C LYS A 308 18.96 -3.81 -4.56
N LYS A 309 17.85 -3.44 -3.91
CA LYS A 309 16.49 -3.95 -4.24
C LYS A 309 16.40 -5.49 -4.34
N GLY A 310 17.25 -6.24 -3.65
CA GLY A 310 17.26 -7.71 -3.69
C GLY A 310 18.01 -8.34 -4.89
N ASP A 311 18.46 -7.54 -5.87
CA ASP A 311 19.22 -8.04 -7.01
C ASP A 311 20.62 -8.50 -6.58
N THR A 312 20.82 -9.82 -6.58
CA THR A 312 22.06 -10.47 -6.13
C THR A 312 23.31 -10.09 -6.92
N SER A 313 23.17 -9.56 -8.14
CA SER A 313 24.30 -9.01 -8.91
C SER A 313 24.80 -7.68 -8.33
N LYS A 314 23.92 -6.90 -7.68
CA LYS A 314 24.19 -5.54 -7.17
C LYS A 314 24.58 -5.56 -5.68
N SER A 315 25.58 -6.39 -5.36
CA SER A 315 26.18 -6.60 -4.03
C SER A 315 27.21 -5.53 -3.63
N CYS A 316 27.87 -5.67 -2.47
CA CYS A 316 28.98 -4.79 -2.07
C CYS A 316 30.15 -4.72 -3.08
N SER A 317 30.42 -5.78 -3.84
CA SER A 317 31.39 -5.73 -4.95
C SER A 317 30.97 -4.74 -6.05
N TRP A 318 29.67 -4.65 -6.33
CA TRP A 318 29.09 -3.63 -7.22
C TRP A 318 29.16 -2.24 -6.57
N VAL A 319 28.99 -2.10 -5.26
CA VAL A 319 29.18 -0.80 -4.57
C VAL A 319 30.61 -0.27 -4.77
N LEU A 320 31.62 -1.12 -4.57
CA LEU A 320 33.05 -0.78 -4.63
C LEU A 320 33.47 -0.19 -5.99
N GLU A 321 32.93 -0.70 -7.10
CA GLU A 321 33.23 -0.18 -8.45
C GLU A 321 32.93 1.31 -8.61
N TYR A 322 31.95 1.86 -7.88
CA TYR A 322 31.57 3.28 -7.98
C TYR A 322 31.05 3.86 -6.66
N ALA A 323 31.84 3.67 -5.60
CA ALA A 323 31.53 4.05 -4.21
C ALA A 323 30.91 5.46 -4.09
N GLU A 324 31.51 6.47 -4.74
CA GLU A 324 31.07 7.89 -4.73
C GLU A 324 29.57 8.10 -4.95
N LYS A 325 28.93 7.24 -5.76
CA LYS A 325 27.48 7.25 -5.99
C LYS A 325 26.77 6.06 -5.33
N ARG A 326 27.39 4.88 -5.30
CA ARG A 326 26.73 3.63 -4.88
C ARG A 326 26.58 3.51 -3.36
N CYS A 327 27.42 4.17 -2.56
CA CYS A 327 27.34 4.14 -1.08
C CYS A 327 26.08 4.80 -0.51
N ASN A 328 25.42 5.68 -1.27
CA ASN A 328 24.16 6.34 -0.89
C ASN A 328 22.92 5.58 -1.40
N VAL A 329 23.08 4.35 -1.88
CA VAL A 329 21.99 3.49 -2.38
C VAL A 329 21.50 2.56 -1.27
N ARG A 330 20.19 2.30 -1.23
CA ARG A 330 19.56 1.41 -0.25
C ARG A 330 19.42 -0.04 -0.76
N GLY A 331 19.51 -0.99 0.17
CA GLY A 331 19.16 -2.40 -0.03
C GLY A 331 17.65 -2.65 -0.06
N PHE A 332 17.27 -3.92 -0.12
CA PHE A 332 15.86 -4.36 0.05
C PHE A 332 15.31 -4.01 1.44
N ASP A 333 16.13 -4.23 2.46
CA ASP A 333 15.98 -3.88 3.88
C ASP A 333 16.01 -2.37 4.18
N ARG A 334 16.13 -1.52 3.14
CA ARG A 334 16.39 -0.07 3.20
C ARG A 334 17.73 0.34 3.82
N VAL A 335 18.59 -0.60 4.21
CA VAL A 335 19.91 -0.28 4.77
C VAL A 335 20.78 0.34 3.68
N LEU A 336 21.42 1.47 4.03
CA LEU A 336 22.33 2.18 3.13
C LEU A 336 23.63 1.38 2.91
N ALA A 337 24.07 1.33 1.66
CA ALA A 337 25.29 0.64 1.24
C ALA A 337 26.54 1.07 2.02
N SER A 338 26.60 2.30 2.54
CA SER A 338 27.69 2.78 3.40
C SER A 338 27.84 2.01 4.73
N TYR A 339 26.76 1.44 5.27
CA TYR A 339 26.78 0.64 6.51
C TYR A 339 26.95 -0.84 6.20
N ALA A 340 26.23 -1.34 5.19
CA ALA A 340 26.30 -2.74 4.80
C ALA A 340 27.60 -3.11 4.07
N CYS A 341 28.28 -2.15 3.44
CA CYS A 341 29.48 -2.36 2.63
C CYS A 341 30.61 -1.38 3.03
N PRO A 342 31.11 -1.41 4.28
CA PRO A 342 32.05 -0.41 4.78
C PRO A 342 33.39 -0.41 4.02
N ASN A 343 33.90 -1.57 3.57
CA ASN A 343 35.13 -1.62 2.76
C ASN A 343 34.88 -1.10 1.35
N ALA A 344 33.73 -1.44 0.75
CA ALA A 344 33.34 -0.92 -0.56
C ALA A 344 33.23 0.61 -0.58
N CYS A 345 32.98 1.22 0.58
CA CYS A 345 32.73 2.66 0.74
C CYS A 345 33.88 3.46 1.38
N ASP A 346 34.99 2.82 1.78
CA ASP A 346 36.04 3.44 2.63
C ASP A 346 35.44 4.10 3.90
N ALA A 347 34.36 3.51 4.42
CA ALA A 347 33.59 4.02 5.54
C ALA A 347 34.10 3.44 6.86
N PRO A 348 34.19 4.23 7.94
CA PRO A 348 34.60 3.72 9.24
C PRO A 348 33.52 2.78 9.80
N CYS A 349 33.82 1.48 9.95
CA CYS A 349 32.93 0.53 10.64
C CYS A 349 33.07 0.57 12.18
N LEU A 350 33.56 1.68 12.74
CA LEU A 350 33.84 1.82 14.16
C LEU A 350 33.36 3.19 14.66
N ASP A 351 32.72 3.16 15.83
CA ASP A 351 32.36 4.34 16.61
C ASP A 351 33.59 5.20 16.94
N ASP A 352 33.55 6.50 16.61
CA ASP A 352 34.60 7.43 16.99
C ASP A 352 34.55 7.67 18.52
N THR A 353 35.53 7.09 19.20
CA THR A 353 35.83 7.30 20.62
C THR A 353 36.01 8.76 21.05
N ASN A 354 36.20 9.68 20.08
CA ASN A 354 36.32 11.12 20.30
C ASN A 354 35.01 11.90 20.04
N TRP A 355 33.96 11.23 19.53
CA TRP A 355 32.66 11.87 19.32
C TRP A 355 31.87 11.96 20.62
N TYR A 356 31.31 13.15 20.86
CA TYR A 356 30.41 13.41 21.97
C TYR A 356 29.33 14.39 21.53
N LYS A 357 28.09 14.18 22.01
CA LYS A 357 27.00 15.15 21.86
C LYS A 357 27.44 16.56 22.23
N LYS A 358 27.10 17.54 21.38
CA LYS A 358 27.41 18.95 21.59
C LYS A 358 26.94 19.46 22.96
N GLY A 359 27.88 19.94 23.77
CA GLY A 359 27.69 20.43 25.13
C GLY A 359 27.77 19.38 26.24
N ASP A 360 28.05 18.10 25.95
CA ASP A 360 27.97 17.01 26.94
C ASP A 360 28.95 15.85 26.64
N THR A 361 30.18 15.95 27.15
CA THR A 361 31.22 14.91 27.00
C THR A 361 30.98 13.65 27.84
N GLN A 362 29.77 13.42 28.37
CA GLN A 362 29.34 12.14 28.93
C GLN A 362 28.44 11.35 27.98
N LYS A 363 28.26 11.84 26.74
CA LYS A 363 27.34 11.29 25.73
C LYS A 363 28.08 10.95 24.43
N ASN A 364 28.85 9.87 24.49
CA ASN A 364 29.55 9.24 23.37
C ASN A 364 28.65 8.24 22.62
N CYS A 365 29.23 7.42 21.74
CA CYS A 365 28.50 6.41 20.97
C CYS A 365 27.82 5.32 21.83
N ALA A 366 28.38 4.92 22.98
CA ALA A 366 27.67 4.03 23.93
C ALA A 366 26.43 4.70 24.58
N TRP A 367 26.39 6.04 24.64
CA TRP A 367 25.14 6.75 24.91
C TRP A 367 24.22 6.77 23.69
N VAL A 368 24.71 6.67 22.46
CA VAL A 368 23.86 6.62 21.26
C VAL A 368 23.12 5.27 21.18
N SER A 369 23.83 4.15 21.35
CA SER A 369 23.29 2.78 21.23
C SER A 369 22.18 2.43 22.24
N THR A 370 22.10 3.14 23.37
CA THR A 370 20.98 2.96 24.32
C THR A 370 19.68 3.69 23.93
N TYR A 371 19.61 4.38 22.78
CA TYR A 371 18.35 4.70 22.07
C TYR A 371 18.62 5.21 20.62
N PRO A 372 19.17 4.37 19.72
CA PRO A 372 19.62 4.72 18.37
C PRO A 372 18.66 5.66 17.63
N GLN A 373 17.41 5.21 17.52
CA GLN A 373 16.22 5.86 16.94
C GLN A 373 16.01 7.36 17.27
N LYS A 374 16.59 7.89 18.35
CA LYS A 374 16.54 9.34 18.67
C LYS A 374 17.88 9.98 19.03
N ARG A 375 18.96 9.20 19.05
CA ARG A 375 20.30 9.67 19.44
C ARG A 375 21.25 9.80 18.24
N CYS A 376 21.02 9.05 17.17
CA CYS A 376 21.81 9.11 15.93
C CYS A 376 21.62 10.40 15.12
N PHE A 377 20.47 11.08 15.27
CA PHE A 377 20.21 12.39 14.66
C PHE A 377 20.74 13.58 15.51
N VAL A 378 21.45 13.32 16.60
CA VAL A 378 21.99 14.36 17.49
C VAL A 378 23.35 14.85 16.98
N ILE A 379 23.58 16.16 17.08
CA ILE A 379 24.82 16.80 16.62
C ILE A 379 25.93 16.73 17.70
N GLY A 380 27.17 16.46 17.27
CA GLY A 380 28.38 16.40 18.08
C GLY A 380 29.08 17.76 18.31
N GLU A 381 30.14 17.75 19.12
CA GLU A 381 31.00 18.94 19.33
C GLU A 381 31.64 19.44 18.03
N ASP A 382 31.97 18.52 17.13
CA ASP A 382 32.56 18.67 15.79
C ASP A 382 31.53 18.99 14.67
N ASP A 383 30.25 19.16 15.02
CA ASP A 383 29.11 19.44 14.11
C ASP A 383 28.67 18.32 13.15
N THR A 384 29.23 17.10 13.27
CA THR A 384 28.69 15.86 12.69
C THR A 384 27.44 15.38 13.42
N LYS A 385 26.67 14.46 12.82
CA LYS A 385 25.57 13.74 13.49
C LYS A 385 26.04 12.41 14.08
N GLY A 386 25.30 11.91 15.07
CA GLY A 386 25.56 10.61 15.69
C GLY A 386 25.70 9.44 14.71
N TYR A 387 24.90 9.34 13.64
CA TYR A 387 25.08 8.26 12.65
C TYR A 387 26.36 8.38 11.82
N GLU A 388 26.94 9.58 11.70
CA GLU A 388 28.14 9.86 10.89
C GLU A 388 29.43 9.52 11.66
N SER A 389 29.35 9.42 12.98
CA SER A 389 30.49 9.19 13.88
C SER A 389 30.31 8.02 14.86
N CYS A 390 29.11 7.45 14.93
CA CYS A 390 28.79 6.29 15.76
C CYS A 390 28.02 5.22 14.94
N PRO A 391 28.57 4.75 13.81
CA PRO A 391 27.84 3.89 12.88
C PRO A 391 27.39 2.56 13.51
N ASN A 392 28.16 1.97 14.42
CA ASN A 392 27.77 0.71 15.07
C ASN A 392 26.70 0.95 16.14
N ALA A 393 26.79 2.06 16.88
CA ALA A 393 25.73 2.49 17.78
C ALA A 393 24.46 3.00 17.06
N CYS A 394 24.49 3.08 15.73
CA CYS A 394 23.42 3.54 14.86
C CYS A 394 22.98 2.51 13.81
N ASP A 395 23.42 1.26 13.93
CA ASP A 395 22.99 0.18 13.05
C ASP A 395 21.48 -0.11 13.21
N GLY A 396 20.85 -0.61 12.15
CA GLY A 396 19.42 -0.93 12.14
C GLY A 396 18.44 0.25 12.21
N ILE A 397 18.84 1.47 11.80
CA ILE A 397 17.95 2.65 11.74
C ILE A 397 17.73 3.08 10.28
N ASP A 398 16.47 3.27 9.88
CA ASP A 398 16.17 4.00 8.64
C ASP A 398 16.34 5.52 8.87
N THR A 399 17.22 6.17 8.11
CA THR A 399 17.66 7.56 8.35
C THR A 399 17.03 8.61 7.42
N ASP A 400 15.82 8.37 6.92
CA ASP A 400 15.01 9.35 6.15
C ASP A 400 14.45 10.50 7.02
#